data_AF-A0A2U2J1V4-F1
#
_entry.id   AF-A0A2U2J1V4-F1
#
_cell.length_a   1.000
_cell.length_b   1.000
_cell.length_c   1.000
_cell.angle_alpha   90.00
_cell.angle_beta   90.00
_cell.angle_gamma   90.00
#
_symmetry.space_group_name_H-M   'P 1'
#
loop_
_entity.id
_entity.type
_entity.pdbx_description
1 polymer ?
#
loop_
_entity_poly.entity_id
_entity_poly.type
_entity_poly.pdbx_seq_one_letter_code
_entity_poly.pdbx_strand_id
1 'polypeptide(L)'
;MEIIARYAALKNWLGDYTGASEGLLHVHFGLIIFVVTALLLKRRMRSPWPLVAVAFFGIANEVVDYIGPEPWPLWGSIADVLNTLVWPFMLFLMARRGRNIGNKVGGQ
;
A
#
# COMPACT_ATOMS: atom_id res chain seq x y z
N MET A 1 21.64 -4.48 -11.58
CA MET A 1 21.85 -5.20 -10.30
C MET A 1 22.22 -4.27 -9.16
N GLU A 2 23.14 -3.31 -9.33
CA GLU A 2 23.52 -2.38 -8.24
C GLU A 2 22.36 -1.55 -7.67
N ILE A 3 21.47 -1.02 -8.53
CA ILE A 3 20.30 -0.24 -8.09
C ILE A 3 19.35 -1.08 -7.22
N ILE A 4 19.12 -2.33 -7.61
CA ILE A 4 18.26 -3.27 -6.86
C ILE A 4 18.89 -3.57 -5.49
N ALA A 5 20.19 -3.81 -5.44
CA ALA A 5 20.91 -4.03 -4.19
C ALA A 5 20.87 -2.80 -3.26
N ARG A 6 21.02 -1.59 -3.81
CA ARG A 6 20.88 -0.33 -3.04
C ARG A 6 19.47 -0.14 -2.51
N TYR A 7 18.46 -0.51 -3.28
CA TYR A 7 17.05 -0.46 -2.85
C TYR A 7 16.79 -1.41 -1.69
N ALA A 8 17.20 -2.68 -1.82
CA ALA A 8 17.08 -3.67 -0.74
C ALA A 8 17.82 -3.22 0.53
N ALA A 9 19.04 -2.68 0.40
CA ALA A 9 19.80 -2.15 1.53
C ALA A 9 19.09 -0.97 2.22
N LEU A 10 18.45 -0.08 1.46
CA LEU A 10 17.68 1.02 2.02
C LEU A 10 16.43 0.53 2.76
N LYS A 11 15.73 -0.48 2.22
CA LYS A 11 14.57 -1.12 2.87
C LYS A 11 14.97 -1.70 4.24
N ASN A 12 16.06 -2.47 4.26
CA ASN A 12 16.58 -3.07 5.50
C ASN A 12 17.02 -2.01 6.51
N TRP A 13 17.74 -0.97 6.06
CA TRP A 13 18.16 0.14 6.92
C TRP A 13 16.97 0.89 7.55
N LEU A 14 15.88 1.08 6.79
CA LEU A 14 14.65 1.68 7.33
C LEU A 14 14.01 0.80 8.41
N GLY A 15 13.98 -0.52 8.20
CA GLY A 15 13.52 -1.48 9.22
C GLY A 15 14.35 -1.38 10.50
N ASP A 16 15.67 -1.48 10.37
CA ASP A 16 16.61 -1.44 11.50
C ASP A 16 16.55 -0.11 12.26
N TYR A 17 16.48 1.01 11.55
CA TYR A 17 16.45 2.35 12.16
C TYR A 17 15.13 2.64 12.87
N THR A 18 14.01 2.17 12.33
CA THR A 18 12.69 2.41 12.92
C THR A 18 12.31 1.40 14.00
N GLY A 19 12.98 0.24 14.04
CA GLY A 19 12.57 -0.91 14.85
C GLY A 19 11.21 -1.49 14.43
N ALA A 20 10.67 -1.05 13.30
CA ALA A 20 9.41 -1.53 12.77
C ALA A 20 9.63 -2.91 12.15
N SER A 21 8.71 -3.83 12.42
CA SER A 21 8.68 -5.07 11.65
C SER A 21 8.43 -4.75 10.17
N GLU A 22 8.96 -5.60 9.28
CA GLU A 22 8.76 -5.46 7.84
C GLU A 22 7.27 -5.29 7.48
N GLY A 23 6.40 -6.13 8.04
CA GLY A 23 4.95 -6.02 7.85
C GLY A 23 4.36 -4.68 8.30
N LEU A 24 4.90 -4.06 9.36
CA LEU A 24 4.44 -2.74 9.80
C LEU A 24 4.81 -1.65 8.80
N LEU A 25 5.98 -1.74 8.16
CA LEU A 25 6.37 -0.83 7.07
C LEU A 25 5.42 -0.96 5.89
N HIS A 26 5.05 -2.19 5.48
CA HIS A 26 4.10 -2.43 4.40
C HIS A 26 2.74 -1.76 4.65
N VAL A 27 2.22 -1.85 5.89
CA VAL A 27 0.98 -1.15 6.28
C VAL A 27 1.13 0.37 6.14
N HIS A 28 2.20 0.95 6.68
CA HIS A 28 2.42 2.39 6.63
C HIS A 28 2.61 2.90 5.20
N PHE A 29 3.43 2.21 4.40
CA PHE A 29 3.63 2.57 3.00
C PHE A 29 2.33 2.48 2.20
N GLY A 30 1.54 1.42 2.37
CA GLY A 30 0.24 1.30 1.72
C GLY A 30 -0.69 2.48 2.03
N LEU A 31 -0.77 2.89 3.31
CA LEU A 31 -1.57 4.03 3.73
C LEU A 31 -1.02 5.38 3.22
N ILE A 32 0.29 5.59 3.27
CA ILE A 32 0.93 6.80 2.77
C ILE A 32 0.67 6.96 1.27
N ILE A 33 0.90 5.91 0.47
CA ILE A 33 0.66 5.94 -0.98
C ILE A 33 -0.81 6.25 -1.25
N PHE A 34 -1.74 5.63 -0.52
CA PHE A 34 -3.17 5.90 -0.66
C PHE A 34 -3.51 7.38 -0.42
N VAL A 35 -3.09 7.93 0.72
CA VAL A 35 -3.39 9.32 1.10
C VAL A 35 -2.73 10.32 0.15
N VAL A 36 -1.44 10.14 -0.13
CA VAL A 36 -0.68 11.02 -1.03
C VAL A 36 -1.27 11.00 -2.44
N THR A 37 -1.63 9.82 -2.96
CA THR A 37 -2.27 9.72 -4.28
C THR A 37 -3.62 10.45 -4.30
N ALA A 38 -4.44 10.31 -3.24
CA ALA A 38 -5.70 11.03 -3.13
C ALA A 38 -5.50 12.55 -3.14
N LEU A 39 -4.50 13.05 -2.41
CA LEU A 39 -4.16 14.47 -2.34
C LEU A 39 -3.63 15.01 -3.68
N LEU A 40 -2.65 14.32 -4.29
CA LEU A 40 -2.03 14.74 -5.55
C LEU A 40 -3.00 14.75 -6.72
N LEU A 41 -3.83 13.70 -6.83
CA LEU A 41 -4.85 13.61 -7.88
C LEU A 41 -6.09 14.45 -7.56
N LYS A 42 -6.13 15.11 -6.40
CA LYS A 42 -7.28 15.86 -5.87
C LYS A 42 -8.57 15.02 -5.93
N ARG A 43 -8.44 13.72 -5.67
CA ARG A 43 -9.55 12.76 -5.67
C ARG A 43 -9.94 12.43 -4.25
N ARG A 44 -11.24 12.22 -4.03
CA ARG A 44 -11.74 11.71 -2.75
C ARG A 44 -11.28 10.26 -2.56
N MET A 45 -11.12 9.83 -1.30
CA MET A 45 -10.75 8.44 -0.94
C MET A 45 -11.69 7.35 -1.49
N ARG A 46 -12.93 7.72 -1.89
CA ARG A 46 -13.87 6.83 -2.59
C ARG A 46 -13.54 6.58 -4.07
N SER A 47 -12.57 7.30 -4.62
CA SER A 47 -12.08 7.09 -5.97
C SER A 47 -11.26 5.80 -6.00
N PRO A 48 -11.32 5.00 -7.08
CA PRO A 48 -10.47 3.82 -7.19
C PRO A 48 -8.99 4.18 -7.40
N TRP A 49 -8.65 5.39 -7.86
CA TRP A 49 -7.29 5.78 -8.21
C TRP A 49 -6.26 5.64 -7.08
N PRO A 50 -6.52 6.11 -5.85
CA PRO A 50 -5.64 5.86 -4.71
C PRO A 50 -5.38 4.37 -4.46
N LEU A 51 -6.42 3.53 -4.56
CA LEU A 51 -6.29 2.08 -4.35
C LEU A 51 -5.50 1.41 -5.47
N VAL A 52 -5.72 1.82 -6.72
CA VAL A 52 -4.95 1.34 -7.88
C VAL A 52 -3.47 1.68 -7.72
N ALA A 53 -3.14 2.88 -7.25
CA ALA A 53 -1.76 3.27 -7.00
C ALA A 53 -1.10 2.38 -5.92
N VAL A 54 -1.79 2.12 -4.80
CA VAL A 54 -1.28 1.21 -3.77
C VAL A 54 -1.03 -0.19 -4.34
N ALA A 55 -1.98 -0.74 -5.10
CA ALA A 55 -1.81 -2.05 -5.72
C ALA A 55 -0.63 -2.08 -6.70
N PHE A 56 -0.48 -1.04 -7.53
CA PHE A 56 0.64 -0.93 -8.45
C PHE A 56 1.98 -0.89 -7.73
N PHE A 57 2.14 -0.03 -6.71
CA PHE A 57 3.39 0.08 -5.97
C PHE A 57 3.69 -1.15 -5.11
N GLY A 58 2.67 -1.75 -4.50
CA GLY A 58 2.83 -3.00 -3.73
C GLY A 58 3.30 -4.16 -4.62
N ILE A 59 2.68 -4.34 -5.79
CA ILE A 59 3.10 -5.38 -6.75
C ILE A 59 4.50 -5.06 -7.30
N ALA A 60 4.80 -3.79 -7.62
CA ALA A 60 6.12 -3.40 -8.09
C ALA A 60 7.20 -3.71 -7.05
N ASN A 61 6.91 -3.52 -5.75
CA ASN A 61 7.81 -3.91 -4.67
C ASN A 61 8.08 -5.43 -4.68
N GLU A 62 7.03 -6.25 -4.72
CA GLU A 62 7.20 -7.71 -4.77
C GLU A 62 7.95 -8.19 -6.01
N VAL A 63 7.76 -7.53 -7.15
CA VAL A 63 8.53 -7.84 -8.37
C VAL A 63 10.02 -7.52 -8.17
N VAL A 64 10.36 -6.43 -7.47
CA VAL A 64 11.75 -6.09 -7.13
C VAL A 64 12.35 -7.13 -6.18
N ASP A 65 11.58 -7.58 -5.20
CA ASP A 65 12.02 -8.60 -4.24
C ASP A 65 12.17 -9.97 -4.96
N TYR A 66 11.31 -10.31 -5.92
CA TYR A 66 11.40 -11.52 -6.74
C TYR A 66 12.65 -11.58 -7.64
N ILE A 67 13.03 -10.47 -8.27
CA ILE A 67 14.25 -10.39 -9.11
C ILE A 67 15.52 -10.19 -8.28
N GLY A 68 15.38 -10.03 -6.96
CA GLY A 68 16.47 -9.83 -6.02
C GLY A 68 17.39 -11.04 -5.92
N PRO A 69 18.56 -10.87 -5.30
CA PRO A 69 19.51 -11.96 -5.10
C PRO A 69 19.04 -12.99 -4.05
N GLU A 70 18.02 -12.66 -3.26
CA GLU A 70 17.52 -13.52 -2.19
C GLU A 70 16.41 -14.48 -2.69
N PRO A 71 16.28 -15.68 -2.08
CA PRO A 71 15.19 -16.60 -2.43
C PRO A 71 13.82 -15.99 -2.16
N TRP A 72 12.94 -16.01 -3.14
CA TRP A 72 11.60 -15.42 -3.02
C TRP A 72 10.68 -16.21 -2.06
N PRO A 73 10.28 -15.64 -0.90
CA PRO A 73 9.44 -16.34 0.05
C PRO A 73 7.96 -16.12 -0.27
N LEU A 74 7.36 -17.04 -1.03
CA LEU A 74 5.97 -16.91 -1.50
C LEU A 74 4.96 -16.51 -0.40
N TRP A 75 5.06 -17.11 0.79
CA TRP A 75 4.19 -16.78 1.92
C TRP A 75 4.45 -15.40 2.52
N GLY A 76 5.71 -14.95 2.55
CA GLY A 76 6.07 -13.60 2.99
C GLY A 76 5.49 -12.56 2.03
N SER A 77 5.70 -12.76 0.73
CA SER A 77 5.14 -11.89 -0.31
C SER A 77 3.62 -11.77 -0.30
N ILE A 78 2.91 -12.87 -0.03
CA ILE A 78 1.46 -12.81 0.16
C ILE A 78 1.11 -11.95 1.38
N ALA A 79 1.81 -12.14 2.50
CA ALA A 79 1.59 -11.35 3.71
C ALA A 79 1.88 -9.86 3.48
N ASP A 80 2.91 -9.52 2.71
CA ASP A 80 3.29 -8.14 2.40
C ASP A 80 2.29 -7.46 1.48
N VAL A 81 1.76 -8.16 0.48
CA VAL A 81 0.64 -7.70 -0.34
C VAL A 81 -0.60 -7.43 0.50
N LEU A 82 -0.94 -8.34 1.42
CA LEU A 82 -2.07 -8.16 2.34
C LEU A 82 -1.87 -6.97 3.28
N ASN A 83 -0.70 -6.85 3.91
CA ASN A 83 -0.33 -5.74 4.78
C ASN A 83 -0.42 -4.40 4.04
N THR A 84 -0.03 -4.37 2.77
CA THR A 84 -0.07 -3.16 1.93
C THR A 84 -1.49 -2.78 1.50
N LEU A 85 -2.39 -3.74 1.23
CA LEU A 85 -3.69 -3.47 0.59
C LEU A 85 -4.90 -3.46 1.52
N VAL A 86 -4.88 -4.20 2.63
CA VAL A 86 -6.09 -4.43 3.45
C VAL A 86 -6.68 -3.11 3.96
N TRP A 87 -5.86 -2.25 4.58
CA TRP A 87 -6.37 -0.99 5.16
C TRP A 87 -6.78 0.04 4.11
N PRO A 88 -5.99 0.29 3.03
CA PRO A 88 -6.45 1.13 1.92
C PRO A 88 -7.77 0.66 1.30
N PHE A 89 -7.96 -0.65 1.14
CA PHE A 89 -9.20 -1.21 0.63
C PHE A 89 -10.38 -0.96 1.58
N MET A 90 -10.19 -1.15 2.89
CA MET A 90 -11.21 -0.87 3.89
C MET A 90 -11.61 0.61 3.90
N LEU A 91 -10.64 1.54 3.85
CA LEU A 91 -10.90 2.98 3.77
C LEU A 91 -11.69 3.34 2.50
N PHE A 92 -11.32 2.76 1.36
CA PHE A 92 -12.06 2.92 0.11
C PHE A 92 -13.52 2.45 0.24
N LEU A 93 -13.74 1.26 0.80
CA LEU A 93 -15.09 0.71 1.00
C LEU A 93 -15.92 1.57 1.95
N MET A 94 -15.36 2.00 3.08
CA MET A 94 -16.01 2.88 4.04
C MET A 94 -16.40 4.21 3.39
N ALA A 95 -15.48 4.85 2.66
CA ALA A 95 -15.74 6.11 1.97
C ALA A 95 -16.81 5.98 0.86
N ARG A 96 -16.88 4.83 0.19
CA ARG A 96 -17.90 4.56 -0.84
C ARG A 96 -19.27 4.27 -0.24
N ARG A 97 -19.34 3.49 0.84
CA ARG A 97 -20.60 3.16 1.53
C ARG A 97 -21.16 4.33 2.34
N GLY A 98 -20.33 5.13 3.01
CA GLY A 98 -20.77 6.30 3.79
C GLY A 98 -21.55 7.34 2.96
N ARG A 99 -21.16 7.55 1.70
CA ARG A 99 -21.92 8.40 0.76
C ARG A 99 -23.32 7.85 0.46
N ASN A 100 -23.44 6.53 0.31
CA ASN A 100 -24.72 5.90 -0.01
C ASN A 100 -25.73 6.05 1.15
N ILE A 101 -25.24 6.10 2.39
CA ILE A 101 -26.07 6.39 3.57
C ILE A 101 -26.49 7.86 3.58
N GLY A 102 -25.55 8.80 3.40
CA GLY A 102 -25.87 10.23 3.34
C GLY A 102 -26.87 10.60 2.23
N ASN A 103 -26.76 9.98 1.06
CA ASN A 103 -27.70 10.17 -0.06
C ASN A 103 -29.10 9.62 0.25
N LYS A 104 -29.24 8.56 1.05
CA LYS A 104 -30.54 8.01 1.46
C LYS A 104 -31.24 8.86 2.53
N VAL A 105 -30.48 9.58 3.35
CA VAL A 105 -31.01 10.42 4.44
C VAL A 105 -31.36 11.83 3.95
N GLY A 106 -30.61 12.40 3.00
CA GLY A 106 -30.86 13.72 2.43
C GLY A 106 -31.77 13.75 1.20
N GLY A 107 -32.36 12.61 0.83
CA GLY A 107 -33.34 12.49 -0.25
C GLY A 107 -34.76 12.33 0.31
N GLN A 108 -35.24 13.36 1.00
CA GLN A 108 -36.66 13.65 1.28
C GLN A 108 -36.85 15.16 1.13
#